data_AF-A0A9P4GYE0-F1
#
_entry.id   AF-A0A9P4GYE0-F1
#
_cell.length_a   1.000
_cell.length_b   1.000
_cell.length_c   1.000
_cell.angle_alpha   90.00
_cell.angle_beta   90.00
_cell.angle_gamma   90.00
#
_symmetry.space_group_name_H-M   'P 1'
#
loop_
_entity.id
_entity.type
_entity.pdbx_description
1 polymer ?
#
loop_
_entity_poly.entity_id
_entity_poly.type
_entity_poly.pdbx_seq_one_letter_code
_entity_poly.pdbx_strand_id
1 'polypeptide(L)'
;MSLATRSLFLALVSAGYGGYWGGGRWGGGYDSNDNGDHGYGPYGGYGASASQTFINSRQKILIAHGVLAALAFVLFFPVGSILIRLGSFRGVWLVHGIFQLFAYIVYIVAFGLGVWMVNNLPVNLLDTYHPIIGIVVLVLLFFQPILGFVHHVKFRKHKRRTVWSHGHIWLGRIVITLGIINGGLGLLLASNAPTFTAFRPTQGQIIAYGVVAGIMWLLWVIAAVVGEQRRAKAPAEIANKEAEVEDSASSTTESGTPPPYKGHYA
;
A
#
# COMPACT_ATOMS: atom_id res chain seq x y z
N MET A 1 -17.43 -1.52 18.29
CA MET A 1 -16.48 -1.95 17.22
C MET A 1 -17.31 -2.65 16.15
N SER A 2 -17.43 -2.03 14.97
CA SER A 2 -18.43 -2.39 13.95
C SER A 2 -18.02 -3.60 13.10
N LEU A 3 -19.01 -4.40 12.67
CA LEU A 3 -18.90 -5.58 11.82
C LEU A 3 -18.08 -5.37 10.53
N ALA A 4 -17.96 -4.12 10.04
CA ALA A 4 -17.21 -3.78 8.83
C ALA A 4 -15.69 -4.06 8.93
N THR A 5 -15.10 -4.00 10.12
CA THR A 5 -13.64 -4.19 10.30
C THR A 5 -13.24 -5.66 10.23
N ARG A 6 -14.17 -6.60 10.47
CA ARG A 6 -13.89 -8.05 10.42
C ARG A 6 -13.90 -8.60 8.99
N SER A 7 -14.71 -8.03 8.10
CA SER A 7 -14.80 -8.46 6.68
C SER A 7 -13.59 -8.02 5.84
N LEU A 8 -12.97 -6.89 6.19
CA LEU A 8 -11.83 -6.32 5.47
C LEU A 8 -10.52 -7.09 5.73
N PHE A 9 -10.36 -7.65 6.94
CA PHE A 9 -9.28 -8.60 7.22
C PHE A 9 -9.56 -9.99 6.64
N LEU A 10 -10.83 -10.44 6.60
CA LEU A 10 -11.17 -11.74 6.03
C LEU A 10 -10.99 -11.81 4.51
N ALA A 11 -11.22 -10.71 3.76
CA ALA A 11 -11.03 -10.69 2.30
C ALA A 11 -9.55 -10.64 1.87
N LEU A 12 -8.67 -10.13 2.74
CA LEU A 12 -7.22 -10.12 2.52
C LEU A 12 -6.53 -11.38 3.05
N VAL A 13 -7.10 -12.02 4.09
CA VAL A 13 -6.60 -13.29 4.67
C VAL A 13 -7.18 -14.53 3.95
N SER A 14 -8.35 -14.44 3.31
CA SER A 14 -8.93 -15.55 2.53
C SER A 14 -8.16 -15.86 1.24
N ALA A 15 -7.18 -15.02 0.85
CA ALA A 15 -6.24 -15.34 -0.22
C ALA A 15 -5.10 -16.29 0.25
N GLY A 16 -4.97 -16.54 1.56
CA GLY A 16 -3.87 -17.31 2.15
C GLY A 16 -4.24 -18.66 2.78
N TYR A 17 -5.53 -19.02 2.86
CA TYR A 17 -5.94 -20.32 3.40
C TYR A 17 -6.40 -21.25 2.28
N GLY A 18 -5.57 -22.26 2.02
CA GLY A 18 -5.85 -23.34 1.08
C GLY A 18 -7.12 -24.11 1.46
N GLY A 19 -7.89 -24.44 0.44
CA GLY A 19 -9.05 -25.31 0.53
C GLY A 19 -9.76 -25.33 -0.81
N TYR A 20 -9.42 -26.32 -1.63
CA TYR A 20 -10.21 -26.87 -2.75
C TYR A 20 -11.11 -25.89 -3.53
N TRP A 21 -10.64 -25.46 -4.70
CA TRP A 21 -11.53 -24.88 -5.72
C TRP A 21 -11.34 -25.63 -7.03
N GLY A 22 -12.47 -26.20 -7.49
CA GLY A 22 -12.55 -27.30 -8.43
C GLY A 22 -11.89 -27.04 -9.77
N GLY A 23 -11.21 -28.07 -10.28
CA GLY A 23 -10.67 -28.11 -11.62
C GLY A 23 -11.81 -28.06 -12.65
N GLY A 24 -11.91 -26.93 -13.35
CA GLY A 24 -12.68 -26.84 -14.59
C GLY A 24 -11.98 -27.69 -15.66
N ARG A 25 -12.57 -28.84 -15.95
CA ARG A 25 -12.18 -29.77 -17.01
C ARG A 25 -12.45 -29.11 -18.37
N TRP A 26 -11.41 -28.70 -19.08
CA TRP A 26 -11.50 -28.35 -20.50
C TRP A 26 -11.28 -29.63 -21.31
N GLY A 27 -12.39 -30.24 -21.76
CA GLY A 27 -12.38 -31.34 -22.71
C GLY A 27 -12.88 -30.84 -24.05
N GLY A 28 -11.99 -30.76 -25.04
CA GLY A 28 -12.36 -30.65 -26.44
C GLY A 28 -13.10 -31.92 -26.87
N GLY A 29 -14.12 -31.74 -27.70
CA GLY A 29 -14.97 -32.82 -28.20
C GLY A 29 -14.22 -33.74 -29.16
N TYR A 30 -14.26 -35.02 -28.87
CA TYR A 30 -14.22 -36.10 -29.84
C TYR A 30 -15.17 -37.18 -29.32
N ASP A 31 -16.21 -37.46 -30.09
CA ASP A 31 -17.06 -38.64 -29.92
C ASP A 31 -16.21 -39.90 -30.03
N SER A 32 -16.30 -40.78 -29.04
CA SER A 32 -16.06 -42.22 -29.20
C SER A 32 -16.78 -42.95 -28.08
N ASN A 33 -17.78 -43.69 -28.51
CA ASN A 33 -18.55 -44.65 -27.75
C ASN A 33 -17.60 -45.78 -27.29
N ASP A 34 -17.47 -46.03 -25.99
CA ASP A 34 -17.01 -47.34 -25.54
C ASP A 34 -17.59 -47.72 -24.18
N ASN A 35 -18.14 -48.93 -24.15
CA ASN A 35 -18.72 -49.59 -23.00
C ASN A 35 -17.59 -50.27 -22.21
N GLY A 36 -17.67 -50.26 -20.88
CA GLY A 36 -17.08 -51.35 -20.10
C GLY A 36 -16.30 -50.94 -18.85
N ASP A 37 -16.89 -51.38 -17.74
CA ASP A 37 -16.22 -52.08 -16.64
C ASP A 37 -15.84 -51.29 -15.37
N HIS A 38 -16.42 -51.77 -14.28
CA HIS A 38 -16.30 -51.27 -12.93
C HIS A 38 -15.18 -52.03 -12.21
N GLY A 39 -13.96 -51.51 -12.27
CA GLY A 39 -12.82 -52.00 -11.48
C GLY A 39 -12.54 -51.12 -10.26
N TYR A 40 -13.01 -51.54 -9.07
CA TYR A 40 -12.57 -50.98 -7.79
C TYR A 40 -11.13 -51.45 -7.49
N GLY A 41 -10.14 -50.55 -7.58
CA GLY A 41 -8.73 -50.81 -7.23
C GLY A 41 -8.26 -49.88 -6.11
N PRO A 42 -7.72 -50.38 -4.96
CA PRO A 42 -7.50 -49.56 -3.77
C PRO A 42 -6.14 -48.84 -3.67
N TYR A 43 -5.41 -48.54 -4.75
CA TYR A 43 -4.13 -47.81 -4.64
C TYR A 43 -3.87 -47.00 -5.91
N GLY A 44 -3.81 -45.67 -5.81
CA GLY A 44 -3.66 -44.82 -7.00
C GLY A 44 -3.40 -43.36 -6.68
N GLY A 45 -2.34 -43.07 -5.91
CA GLY A 45 -1.77 -41.72 -5.85
C GLY A 45 -1.11 -41.38 -7.18
N TYR A 46 -1.89 -40.87 -8.14
CA TYR A 46 -1.39 -40.46 -9.44
C TYR A 46 -0.50 -39.23 -9.30
N GLY A 47 0.81 -39.43 -9.52
CA GLY A 47 1.79 -38.36 -9.63
C GLY A 47 1.38 -37.36 -10.71
N ALA A 48 1.30 -36.08 -10.35
CA ALA A 48 1.11 -35.02 -11.32
C ALA A 48 2.26 -35.05 -12.34
N SER A 49 1.92 -35.10 -13.64
CA SER A 49 2.91 -34.99 -14.72
C SER A 49 3.81 -33.76 -14.50
N ALA A 50 5.09 -33.86 -14.86
CA ALA A 50 6.07 -32.78 -14.64
C ALA A 50 5.59 -31.43 -15.24
N SER A 51 4.87 -31.48 -16.37
CA SER A 51 4.24 -30.32 -16.99
C SER A 51 3.15 -29.68 -16.11
N GLN A 52 2.30 -30.48 -15.47
CA GLN A 52 1.25 -30.02 -14.57
C GLN A 52 1.84 -29.39 -13.30
N THR A 53 2.86 -30.02 -12.72
CA THR A 53 3.57 -29.49 -11.54
C THR A 53 4.22 -28.14 -11.84
N PHE A 54 4.80 -27.99 -13.03
CA PHE A 54 5.42 -26.76 -13.47
C PHE A 54 4.41 -25.62 -13.69
N ILE A 55 3.25 -25.91 -14.32
CA ILE A 55 2.15 -24.94 -14.47
C ILE A 55 1.63 -24.49 -13.11
N ASN A 56 1.41 -25.43 -12.18
CA ASN A 56 0.93 -25.13 -10.83
C ASN A 56 1.90 -24.22 -10.06
N SER A 57 3.21 -24.47 -10.16
CA SER A 57 4.24 -23.64 -9.51
C SER A 57 4.29 -22.23 -10.09
N ARG A 58 4.16 -22.09 -11.42
CA ARG A 58 4.10 -20.78 -12.09
C ARG A 58 2.87 -19.98 -11.65
N GLN A 59 1.70 -20.61 -11.60
CA GLN A 59 0.47 -19.97 -11.13
C GLN A 59 0.62 -19.47 -9.69
N LYS A 60 1.23 -20.26 -8.80
CA LYS A 60 1.51 -19.85 -7.42
C LYS A 60 2.42 -18.63 -7.36
N ILE A 61 3.48 -18.60 -8.16
CA ILE A 61 4.42 -17.46 -8.22
C ILE A 61 3.73 -16.20 -8.74
N LEU A 62 2.89 -16.34 -9.77
CA LEU A 62 2.13 -15.21 -10.32
C LEU A 62 1.15 -14.63 -9.30
N ILE A 63 0.41 -15.49 -8.60
CA ILE A 63 -0.50 -15.07 -7.54
C ILE A 63 0.29 -14.40 -6.40
N ALA A 64 1.43 -14.98 -5.99
CA ALA A 64 2.28 -14.40 -4.96
C ALA A 64 2.83 -13.02 -5.36
N HIS A 65 3.29 -12.85 -6.60
CA HIS A 65 3.70 -11.56 -7.15
C HIS A 65 2.57 -10.52 -7.03
N GLY A 66 1.37 -10.86 -7.54
CA GLY A 66 0.23 -9.96 -7.54
C GLY A 66 -0.23 -9.58 -6.13
N VAL A 67 -0.33 -10.55 -5.22
CA VAL A 67 -0.75 -10.32 -3.83
C VAL A 67 0.28 -9.48 -3.08
N LEU A 68 1.58 -9.80 -3.17
CA LEU A 68 2.63 -9.03 -2.48
C LEU A 68 2.73 -7.60 -3.02
N ALA A 69 2.65 -7.42 -4.34
CA ALA A 69 2.65 -6.08 -4.94
C ALA A 69 1.41 -5.26 -4.52
N ALA A 70 0.22 -5.89 -4.50
CA ALA A 70 -1.00 -5.26 -4.04
C ALA A 70 -0.92 -4.89 -2.55
N LEU A 71 -0.44 -5.79 -1.68
CA LEU A 71 -0.23 -5.49 -0.27
C LEU A 71 0.72 -4.32 -0.06
N ALA A 72 1.84 -4.27 -0.79
CA ALA A 72 2.77 -3.16 -0.69
C ALA A 72 2.12 -1.82 -1.10
N PHE A 73 1.56 -1.72 -2.30
CA PHE A 73 1.10 -0.44 -2.87
C PHE A 73 -0.30 -0.03 -2.48
N VAL A 74 -1.20 -0.99 -2.30
CA VAL A 74 -2.58 -0.69 -1.89
C VAL A 74 -2.66 -0.57 -0.38
N LEU A 75 -1.88 -1.29 0.43
CA LEU A 75 -2.04 -1.24 1.88
C LEU A 75 -0.86 -0.58 2.60
N PHE A 76 0.34 -1.12 2.48
CA PHE A 76 1.44 -0.74 3.37
C PHE A 76 1.99 0.68 3.10
N PHE A 77 2.31 1.02 1.84
CA PHE A 77 2.78 2.37 1.51
C PHE A 77 1.77 3.46 1.89
N PRO A 78 0.46 3.35 1.53
CA PRO A 78 -0.55 4.32 1.92
C PRO A 78 -0.73 4.44 3.43
N VAL A 79 -0.87 3.33 4.15
CA VAL A 79 -1.09 3.35 5.61
C VAL A 79 0.09 4.00 6.34
N GLY A 80 1.34 3.63 5.99
CA GLY A 80 2.53 4.26 6.56
C GLY A 80 2.57 5.76 6.29
N SER A 81 2.14 6.20 5.10
CA SER A 81 2.06 7.62 4.74
C SER A 81 0.91 8.37 5.41
N ILE A 82 -0.21 7.70 5.72
CA ILE A 82 -1.33 8.30 6.45
C ILE A 82 -0.92 8.53 7.91
N LEU A 83 -0.26 7.54 8.54
CA LEU A 83 0.14 7.60 9.95
C LEU A 83 1.00 8.83 10.27
N ILE A 84 1.97 9.18 9.43
CA ILE A 84 2.83 10.36 9.65
C ILE A 84 2.11 11.71 9.48
N ARG A 85 0.95 11.71 8.82
CA ARG A 85 0.17 12.92 8.56
C ARG A 85 -0.93 13.15 9.58
N LEU A 86 -1.53 12.07 10.09
CA LEU A 86 -2.64 12.15 11.05
C LEU A 86 -2.25 11.83 12.49
N GLY A 87 -1.16 11.09 12.71
CA GLY A 87 -0.68 10.74 14.04
C GLY A 87 0.04 11.91 14.74
N SER A 88 -0.29 12.13 16.01
CA SER A 88 0.26 13.23 16.83
C SER A 88 1.15 12.76 17.99
N PHE A 89 1.61 11.50 17.99
CA PHE A 89 2.39 10.94 19.10
C PHE A 89 3.91 10.99 18.86
N ARG A 90 4.68 10.93 19.96
CA ARG A 90 6.15 10.97 19.92
C ARG A 90 6.67 9.67 19.30
N GLY A 91 7.44 9.79 18.21
CA GLY A 91 7.99 8.63 17.49
C GLY A 91 7.20 8.19 16.25
N VAL A 92 6.14 8.91 15.85
CA VAL A 92 5.38 8.61 14.61
C VAL A 92 6.25 8.52 13.35
N TRP A 93 7.37 9.27 13.29
CA TRP A 93 8.31 9.20 12.18
C TRP A 93 9.08 7.86 12.11
N LEU A 94 9.35 7.22 13.26
CA LEU A 94 9.97 5.90 13.31
C LEU A 94 8.98 4.85 12.82
N VAL A 95 7.74 4.91 13.32
CA VAL A 95 6.67 4.01 12.87
C VAL A 95 6.49 4.12 11.36
N HIS A 96 6.44 5.34 10.83
CA HIS A 96 6.44 5.57 9.39
C HIS A 96 7.66 4.93 8.71
N GLY A 97 8.87 5.23 9.15
CA GLY A 97 10.10 4.70 8.53
C GLY A 97 10.16 3.17 8.51
N ILE A 98 9.84 2.51 9.63
CA ILE A 98 9.81 1.05 9.75
C ILE A 98 8.76 0.47 8.81
N PHE A 99 7.56 1.04 8.80
CA PHE A 99 6.47 0.56 7.95
C PHE A 99 6.78 0.73 6.46
N GLN A 100 7.42 1.85 6.08
CA GLN A 100 7.87 2.07 4.70
C GLN A 100 9.00 1.12 4.30
N LEU A 101 9.93 0.82 5.20
CA LEU A 101 11.00 -0.14 4.94
C LEU A 101 10.42 -1.56 4.77
N PHE A 102 9.46 -1.94 5.61
CA PHE A 102 8.76 -3.22 5.48
C PHE A 102 8.02 -3.31 4.14
N ALA A 103 7.24 -2.29 3.76
CA ALA A 103 6.57 -2.21 2.47
C ALA A 103 7.56 -2.33 1.29
N TYR A 104 8.72 -1.69 1.42
CA TYR A 104 9.79 -1.74 0.42
C TYR A 104 10.34 -3.15 0.23
N ILE A 105 10.64 -3.86 1.32
CA ILE A 105 11.11 -5.25 1.26
C ILE A 105 10.06 -6.15 0.62
N VAL A 106 8.79 -6.02 1.03
CA VAL A 106 7.67 -6.77 0.43
C VAL A 106 7.60 -6.53 -1.08
N TYR A 107 7.75 -5.28 -1.52
CA TYR A 107 7.72 -4.97 -2.94
C TYR A 107 8.95 -5.47 -3.70
N ILE A 108 10.16 -5.44 -3.11
CA ILE A 108 11.35 -6.04 -3.73
C ILE A 108 11.12 -7.53 -3.98
N VAL A 109 10.54 -8.26 -3.01
CA VAL A 109 10.20 -9.68 -3.18
C VAL A 109 9.19 -9.84 -4.32
N ALA A 110 8.12 -9.06 -4.33
CA ALA A 110 7.13 -9.08 -5.41
C ALA A 110 7.79 -8.83 -6.78
N PHE A 111 8.60 -7.78 -6.90
CA PHE A 111 9.32 -7.44 -8.13
C PHE A 111 10.26 -8.56 -8.57
N GLY A 112 11.01 -9.16 -7.64
CA GLY A 112 11.88 -10.31 -7.90
C GLY A 112 11.13 -11.51 -8.47
N LEU A 113 9.92 -11.80 -7.96
CA LEU A 113 9.04 -12.82 -8.55
C LEU A 113 8.61 -12.45 -9.98
N GLY A 114 8.36 -11.17 -10.24
CA GLY A 114 8.07 -10.65 -11.58
C GLY A 114 9.22 -10.86 -12.57
N VAL A 115 10.44 -10.51 -12.15
CA VAL A 115 11.67 -10.73 -12.93
C VAL A 115 11.90 -12.21 -13.19
N TRP A 116 11.69 -13.06 -12.17
CA TRP A 116 11.80 -14.51 -12.33
C TRP A 116 10.82 -15.02 -13.38
N MET A 117 9.56 -14.57 -13.38
CA MET A 117 8.57 -14.97 -14.38
C MET A 117 9.01 -14.60 -15.80
N VAL A 118 9.47 -13.37 -16.02
CA VAL A 118 9.87 -12.93 -17.37
C VAL A 118 11.06 -13.74 -17.90
N ASN A 119 12.02 -14.09 -17.05
CA ASN A 119 13.18 -14.90 -17.47
C ASN A 119 12.86 -16.39 -17.68
N ASN A 120 11.74 -16.88 -17.16
CA ASN A 120 11.34 -18.30 -17.22
C ASN A 120 10.15 -18.55 -18.15
N LEU A 121 9.68 -17.52 -18.86
CA LEU A 121 8.65 -17.62 -19.87
C LEU A 121 9.28 -17.55 -21.27
N PRO A 122 8.83 -18.37 -22.23
CA PRO A 122 9.33 -18.34 -23.61
C PRO A 122 8.87 -17.10 -24.40
N VAL A 123 8.25 -16.12 -23.72
CA VAL A 123 7.70 -14.90 -24.31
C VAL A 123 8.26 -13.67 -23.61
N ASN A 124 8.63 -12.67 -24.41
CA ASN A 124 9.09 -11.40 -23.88
C ASN A 124 7.88 -10.54 -23.46
N LEU A 125 7.69 -10.40 -22.15
CA LEU A 125 6.64 -9.55 -21.58
C LEU A 125 7.15 -8.15 -21.20
N LEU A 126 8.46 -7.87 -21.35
CA LEU A 126 9.06 -6.61 -20.90
C LEU A 126 8.55 -5.38 -21.66
N ASP A 127 8.04 -5.57 -22.89
CA ASP A 127 7.51 -4.46 -23.71
C ASP A 127 6.07 -4.08 -23.34
N THR A 128 5.48 -4.75 -22.34
CA THR A 128 4.14 -4.41 -21.84
C THR A 128 4.21 -3.26 -20.84
N TYR A 129 3.14 -2.46 -20.74
CA TYR A 129 3.11 -1.29 -19.85
C TYR A 129 3.41 -1.62 -18.37
N HIS A 130 2.96 -2.78 -17.89
CA HIS A 130 3.06 -3.16 -16.48
C HIS A 130 4.51 -3.38 -15.99
N PRO A 131 5.36 -4.20 -16.65
CA PRO A 131 6.77 -4.33 -16.30
C PRO A 131 7.55 -3.02 -16.44
N ILE A 132 7.32 -2.24 -17.51
CA ILE A 132 8.00 -0.95 -17.72
C ILE A 132 7.72 0.00 -16.55
N ILE A 133 6.43 0.21 -16.23
CA ILE A 133 6.04 1.08 -15.12
C ILE A 133 6.54 0.50 -13.78
N GLY A 134 6.50 -0.82 -13.60
CA GLY A 134 7.03 -1.49 -12.41
C GLY A 134 8.52 -1.22 -12.18
N ILE A 135 9.33 -1.29 -13.25
CA ILE A 135 10.77 -0.97 -13.19
C ILE A 135 10.97 0.51 -12.80
N VAL A 136 10.24 1.43 -13.44
CA VAL A 136 10.30 2.86 -13.12
C VAL A 136 9.92 3.10 -11.66
N VAL A 137 8.84 2.48 -11.18
CA VAL A 137 8.39 2.56 -9.78
C VAL A 137 9.48 2.07 -8.82
N LEU A 138 10.12 0.93 -9.10
CA LEU A 138 11.20 0.40 -8.26
C LEU A 138 12.39 1.38 -8.20
N VAL A 139 12.80 1.94 -9.34
CA VAL A 139 13.90 2.91 -9.40
C VAL A 139 13.57 4.17 -8.61
N LEU A 140 12.37 4.73 -8.76
CA LEU A 140 11.93 5.89 -7.99
C LEU A 140 11.84 5.59 -6.49
N LEU A 141 11.39 4.39 -6.14
CA LEU A 141 11.27 3.93 -4.76
C LEU A 141 12.64 3.69 -4.10
N PHE A 142 13.67 3.31 -4.84
CA PHE A 142 15.04 3.21 -4.33
C PHE A 142 15.55 4.56 -3.77
N PHE A 143 15.19 5.68 -4.41
CA PHE A 143 15.57 7.00 -3.92
C PHE A 143 14.74 7.47 -2.71
N GLN A 144 13.57 6.89 -2.44
CA GLN A 144 12.67 7.33 -1.36
C GLN A 144 13.30 7.23 0.04
N PRO A 145 13.90 6.10 0.47
CA PRO A 145 14.57 5.99 1.77
C PRO A 145 15.72 6.98 1.93
N ILE A 146 16.52 7.17 0.88
CA ILE A 146 17.65 8.12 0.87
C ILE A 146 17.14 9.54 1.11
N LEU A 147 16.15 9.96 0.31
CA LEU A 147 15.51 11.27 0.45
C LEU A 147 14.80 11.42 1.79
N GLY A 148 14.18 10.36 2.31
CA GLY A 148 13.50 10.34 3.60
C GLY A 148 14.47 10.54 4.76
N PHE A 149 15.63 9.88 4.73
CA PHE A 149 16.68 10.06 5.73
C PHE A 149 17.26 11.48 5.70
N VAL A 150 17.64 11.97 4.51
CA VAL A 150 18.15 13.35 4.33
C VAL A 150 17.10 14.37 4.78
N HIS A 151 15.84 14.16 4.42
CA HIS A 151 14.72 14.98 4.86
C HIS A 151 14.63 15.02 6.38
N HIS A 152 14.66 13.86 7.05
CA HIS A 152 14.54 13.78 8.49
C HIS A 152 15.67 14.52 9.22
N VAL A 153 16.93 14.30 8.81
CA VAL A 153 18.10 14.97 9.40
C VAL A 153 18.01 16.49 9.20
N LYS A 154 17.69 16.95 7.98
CA LYS A 154 17.61 18.39 7.69
C LYS A 154 16.42 19.06 8.36
N PHE A 155 15.28 18.38 8.47
CA PHE A 155 14.08 18.89 9.13
C PHE A 155 14.29 19.00 10.64
N ARG A 156 14.98 18.04 11.27
CA ARG A 156 15.38 18.15 12.67
C ARG A 156 16.28 19.35 12.94
N LYS A 157 17.20 19.66 12.02
CA LYS A 157 18.16 20.78 12.16
C LYS A 157 17.51 22.15 11.91
N HIS A 158 16.69 22.28 10.88
CA HIS A 158 16.20 23.60 10.44
C HIS A 158 14.74 23.89 10.82
N LYS A 159 13.99 22.90 11.34
CA LYS A 159 12.56 23.00 11.69
C LYS A 159 11.63 23.50 10.56
N ARG A 160 12.15 23.62 9.33
CA ARG A 160 11.45 24.11 8.13
C ARG A 160 11.61 23.14 6.97
N ARG A 161 10.68 23.19 6.01
CA ARG A 161 10.79 22.40 4.78
C ARG A 161 12.01 22.85 3.98
N THR A 162 12.79 21.87 3.53
CA THR A 162 13.91 22.07 2.60
C THR A 162 13.51 21.59 1.21
N VAL A 163 14.33 21.85 0.19
CA VAL A 163 14.11 21.29 -1.17
C VAL A 163 13.99 19.76 -1.11
N TRP A 164 14.77 19.12 -0.25
CA TRP A 164 14.73 17.66 0.01
C TRP A 164 13.41 17.19 0.63
N SER A 165 12.77 18.02 1.47
CA SER A 165 11.41 17.76 1.98
C SER A 165 10.40 17.67 0.84
N HIS A 166 10.45 18.63 -0.08
CA HIS A 166 9.53 18.66 -1.22
C HIS A 166 9.77 17.49 -2.16
N GLY A 167 11.04 17.19 -2.47
CA GLY A 167 11.42 16.03 -3.28
C GLY A 167 10.89 14.72 -2.69
N HIS A 168 11.14 14.46 -1.39
CA HIS A 168 10.65 13.26 -0.73
C HIS A 168 9.10 13.15 -0.78
N ILE A 169 8.39 14.23 -0.45
CA ILE A 169 6.92 14.24 -0.39
C ILE A 169 6.30 14.04 -1.78
N TRP A 170 6.76 14.77 -2.80
CA TRP A 170 6.20 14.68 -4.15
C TRP A 170 6.54 13.37 -4.83
N LEU A 171 7.80 12.92 -4.73
CA LEU A 171 8.20 11.63 -5.26
C LEU A 171 7.39 10.49 -4.61
N GLY A 172 7.14 10.56 -3.30
CA GLY A 172 6.31 9.57 -2.61
C GLY A 172 4.87 9.55 -3.12
N ARG A 173 4.29 10.73 -3.41
CA ARG A 173 2.92 10.83 -3.97
C ARG A 173 2.82 10.22 -5.36
N ILE A 174 3.81 10.50 -6.21
CA ILE A 174 3.90 9.96 -7.57
C ILE A 174 4.05 8.43 -7.51
N VAL A 175 4.98 7.94 -6.70
CA VAL A 175 5.28 6.49 -6.59
C VAL A 175 4.09 5.70 -6.06
N ILE A 176 3.39 6.16 -5.02
CA ILE A 176 2.20 5.48 -4.51
C ILE A 176 1.11 5.40 -5.58
N THR A 177 0.84 6.50 -6.28
CA THR A 177 -0.20 6.56 -7.31
C THR A 177 0.15 5.66 -8.50
N LEU A 178 1.39 5.75 -9.00
CA LEU A 178 1.86 4.90 -10.09
C LEU A 178 1.85 3.43 -9.73
N GLY A 179 2.22 3.05 -8.50
CA GLY A 179 2.20 1.66 -8.07
C GLY A 179 0.78 1.07 -7.99
N ILE A 180 -0.22 1.85 -7.55
CA ILE A 180 -1.62 1.42 -7.58
C ILE A 180 -2.12 1.27 -9.02
N ILE A 181 -1.85 2.22 -9.90
CA ILE A 181 -2.20 2.12 -11.33
C ILE A 181 -1.52 0.88 -11.94
N ASN A 182 -0.25 0.67 -11.61
CA ASN A 182 0.52 -0.46 -12.12
C ASN A 182 -0.05 -1.82 -11.68
N GLY A 183 -0.55 -1.94 -10.45
CA GLY A 183 -1.24 -3.16 -10.01
C GLY A 183 -2.52 -3.44 -10.81
N GLY A 184 -3.28 -2.39 -11.16
CA GLY A 184 -4.42 -2.51 -12.06
C GLY A 184 -4.02 -2.96 -13.47
N LEU A 185 -2.92 -2.41 -14.01
CA LEU A 185 -2.35 -2.83 -15.29
C LEU A 185 -1.84 -4.28 -15.26
N GLY A 186 -1.32 -4.75 -14.12
CA GLY A 186 -0.92 -6.14 -13.92
C GLY A 186 -2.11 -7.11 -13.98
N LEU A 187 -3.25 -6.73 -13.38
CA LEU A 187 -4.50 -7.49 -13.51
C LEU A 187 -5.02 -7.51 -14.95
N LEU A 188 -4.94 -6.39 -15.67
CA LEU A 188 -5.31 -6.30 -17.08
C LEU A 188 -4.40 -7.18 -17.96
N LEU A 189 -3.10 -7.19 -17.69
CA LEU A 189 -2.16 -8.07 -18.37
C LEU A 189 -2.52 -9.54 -18.14
N ALA A 190 -2.80 -9.92 -16.89
CA ALA A 190 -3.22 -11.27 -16.55
C ALA A 190 -4.58 -11.68 -17.16
N SER A 191 -5.49 -10.73 -17.38
CA SER A 191 -6.78 -11.04 -18.04
C SER A 191 -6.66 -11.23 -19.55
N ASN A 192 -5.77 -10.48 -20.20
CA ASN A 192 -5.62 -10.45 -21.66
C ASN A 192 -4.61 -11.47 -22.19
N ALA A 193 -3.73 -11.99 -21.34
CA ALA A 193 -2.68 -12.93 -21.70
C ALA A 193 -2.78 -14.29 -20.96
N PRO A 194 -3.97 -14.92 -20.84
CA PRO A 194 -4.16 -16.13 -20.01
C PRO A 194 -3.30 -17.31 -20.48
N THR A 195 -3.02 -17.41 -21.78
CA THR A 195 -2.15 -18.42 -22.37
C THR A 195 -0.71 -18.32 -21.88
N PHE A 196 -0.25 -17.11 -21.55
CA PHE A 196 1.12 -16.84 -21.09
C PHE A 196 1.23 -16.83 -19.56
N THR A 197 0.18 -16.38 -18.88
CA THR A 197 0.12 -16.30 -17.42
C THR A 197 -0.34 -17.61 -16.76
N ALA A 198 -0.93 -18.54 -17.53
CA ALA A 198 -1.60 -19.75 -17.04
C ALA A 198 -2.63 -19.48 -15.93
N PHE A 199 -3.09 -18.22 -15.84
CA PHE A 199 -3.98 -17.73 -14.82
C PHE A 199 -4.82 -16.58 -15.39
N ARG A 200 -6.13 -16.64 -15.17
CA ARG A 200 -7.05 -15.57 -15.53
C ARG A 200 -7.73 -15.06 -14.27
N PRO A 201 -7.53 -13.80 -13.87
CA PRO A 201 -8.25 -13.23 -12.74
C PRO A 201 -9.75 -13.20 -13.03
N THR A 202 -10.56 -13.52 -12.02
CA THR A 202 -12.01 -13.46 -12.12
C THR A 202 -12.50 -12.01 -12.11
N GLN A 203 -13.70 -11.75 -12.64
CA GLN A 203 -14.31 -10.42 -12.57
C GLN A 203 -14.40 -9.91 -11.12
N GLY A 204 -14.72 -10.82 -10.18
CA GLY A 204 -14.75 -10.50 -8.75
C GLY A 204 -13.39 -10.03 -8.21
N GLN A 205 -12.27 -10.63 -8.63
CA GLN A 205 -10.93 -10.21 -8.22
C GLN A 205 -10.56 -8.83 -8.77
N ILE A 206 -10.89 -8.55 -10.03
CA ILE A 206 -10.63 -7.25 -10.67
C ILE A 206 -11.45 -6.16 -9.96
N ILE A 207 -12.75 -6.40 -9.72
CA ILE A 207 -13.63 -5.48 -8.99
C ILE A 207 -13.13 -5.27 -7.56
N ALA A 208 -12.78 -6.34 -6.85
CA ALA A 208 -12.29 -6.25 -5.47
C ALA A 208 -11.02 -5.40 -5.38
N TYR A 209 -10.05 -5.64 -6.27
CA TYR A 209 -8.84 -4.81 -6.33
C TYR A 209 -9.20 -3.35 -6.61
N GLY A 210 -10.00 -3.07 -7.64
CA GLY A 210 -10.37 -1.71 -8.03
C GLY A 210 -11.06 -0.93 -6.92
N VAL A 211 -12.02 -1.56 -6.22
CA VAL A 211 -12.76 -0.93 -5.11
C VAL A 211 -11.83 -0.67 -3.92
N VAL A 212 -11.04 -1.66 -3.49
CA VAL A 212 -10.15 -1.50 -2.33
C VAL A 212 -9.06 -0.48 -2.62
N ALA A 213 -8.43 -0.56 -3.81
CA ALA A 213 -7.41 0.38 -4.23
C ALA A 213 -7.96 1.81 -4.37
N GLY A 214 -9.14 1.98 -4.96
CA GLY A 214 -9.79 3.28 -5.10
C GLY A 214 -10.14 3.92 -3.76
N ILE A 215 -10.75 3.17 -2.84
CA ILE A 215 -11.08 3.64 -1.49
C ILE A 215 -9.81 4.03 -0.74
N MET A 216 -8.78 3.18 -0.77
CA MET A 216 -7.56 3.47 -0.03
C MET A 216 -6.79 4.64 -0.63
N TRP A 217 -6.72 4.76 -1.95
CA TRP A 217 -6.12 5.92 -2.60
C TRP A 217 -6.85 7.20 -2.21
N LEU A 218 -8.19 7.20 -2.21
CA LEU A 218 -8.99 8.35 -1.79
C LEU A 218 -8.72 8.74 -0.32
N LEU A 219 -8.72 7.76 0.59
CA LEU A 219 -8.40 7.99 1.99
C LEU A 219 -6.98 8.54 2.18
N TRP A 220 -6.01 8.02 1.42
CA TRP A 220 -4.64 8.52 1.44
C TRP A 220 -4.53 9.94 0.88
N VAL A 221 -5.25 10.29 -0.21
CA VAL A 221 -5.30 11.65 -0.76
C VAL A 221 -5.94 12.61 0.24
N ILE A 222 -7.06 12.25 0.88
CA ILE A 222 -7.71 13.07 1.90
C ILE A 222 -6.75 13.30 3.07
N ALA A 223 -6.11 12.25 3.59
CA ALA A 223 -5.10 12.39 4.64
C ALA A 223 -3.91 13.24 4.19
N ALA A 224 -3.54 13.16 2.90
CA ALA A 224 -2.48 13.96 2.33
C ALA A 224 -2.82 15.46 2.33
N VAL A 225 -4.05 15.82 1.95
CA VAL A 225 -4.56 17.19 1.92
C VAL A 225 -4.78 17.72 3.35
N VAL A 226 -5.47 16.98 4.21
CA VAL A 226 -5.71 17.37 5.61
C VAL A 226 -4.39 17.56 6.36
N GLY A 227 -3.43 16.65 6.17
CA GLY A 227 -2.10 16.77 6.78
C GLY A 227 -1.31 17.99 6.30
N GLU A 228 -1.52 18.43 5.06
CA GLU A 228 -0.92 19.66 4.53
C GLU A 228 -1.58 20.90 5.12
N GLN A 229 -2.92 20.94 5.14
CA GLN A 229 -3.70 22.05 5.69
C GLN A 229 -3.42 22.28 7.18
N ARG A 230 -3.38 21.21 7.99
CA ARG A 230 -3.05 21.31 9.43
C ARG A 230 -1.67 21.91 9.66
N ARG A 231 -0.68 21.55 8.85
CA ARG A 231 0.69 22.05 8.97
C ARG A 231 0.82 23.50 8.51
N ALA A 232 0.02 23.92 7.53
CA ALA A 232 -0.04 25.32 7.08
C ALA A 232 -0.71 26.24 8.11
N LYS A 233 -1.71 25.75 8.85
CA LYS A 233 -2.44 26.53 9.87
C LYS A 233 -1.72 26.62 11.22
N ALA A 234 -0.81 25.70 11.52
CA ALA A 234 -0.14 25.63 12.83
C ALA A 234 0.56 26.93 13.28
N PRO A 235 1.29 27.68 12.42
CA PRO A 235 1.91 28.94 12.85
C PRO A 235 0.89 30.03 13.23
N ALA A 236 -0.21 30.14 12.48
CA ALA A 236 -1.27 31.12 12.75
C ALA A 236 -2.05 30.77 14.03
N GLU A 237 -2.30 29.47 14.27
CA GLU A 237 -2.95 29.01 15.50
C GLU A 237 -2.08 29.25 16.74
N ILE A 238 -0.75 29.10 16.62
CA ILE A 238 0.19 29.43 17.70
C ILE A 238 0.18 30.94 17.97
N ALA A 239 0.29 31.76 16.93
CA ALA A 239 0.27 33.23 17.08
C ALA A 239 -1.05 33.73 17.71
N ASN A 240 -2.19 33.17 17.31
CA ASN A 240 -3.48 33.54 17.91
C ASN A 240 -3.58 33.14 19.38
N LYS A 241 -3.04 31.97 19.76
CA LYS A 241 -3.00 31.52 21.16
C LYS A 241 -2.08 32.39 22.01
N GLU A 242 -0.94 32.80 21.47
CA GLU A 242 -0.03 33.74 22.14
C GLU A 242 -0.71 35.10 22.36
N ALA A 243 -1.42 35.62 21.35
CA ALA A 243 -2.18 36.87 21.48
C ALA A 243 -3.33 36.77 22.50
N GLU A 244 -4.08 35.67 22.54
CA GLU A 244 -5.14 35.44 23.55
C GLU A 244 -4.58 35.38 24.98
N VAL A 245 -3.39 34.79 25.17
CA VAL A 245 -2.72 34.72 26.47
C VAL A 245 -2.21 36.09 26.91
N GLU A 246 -1.67 36.90 25.98
CA GLU A 246 -1.23 38.28 26.27
C GLU A 246 -2.41 39.19 26.63
N ASP A 247 -3.52 39.12 25.90
CA ASP A 247 -4.73 39.92 26.17
C ASP A 247 -5.36 39.58 27.53
N SER A 248 -5.45 38.28 27.85
CA SER A 248 -5.95 37.83 29.16
C SER A 248 -5.01 38.18 30.33
N ALA A 249 -3.69 38.21 30.11
CA ALA A 249 -2.74 38.71 31.11
C ALA A 249 -2.89 40.22 31.33
N SER A 250 -3.11 40.99 30.26
CA SER A 250 -3.34 42.44 30.31
C SER A 250 -4.62 42.80 31.08
N SER A 251 -5.74 42.12 30.77
CA SER A 251 -7.04 42.39 31.42
C SER A 251 -7.03 42.13 32.93
N THR A 252 -6.20 41.18 33.39
CA THR A 252 -6.06 40.85 34.82
C THR A 252 -5.25 41.91 35.57
N THR A 253 -4.42 42.68 34.87
CA THR A 253 -3.57 43.72 35.46
C THR A 253 -4.31 45.06 35.59
N GLU A 254 -5.25 45.38 34.70
CA GLU A 254 -6.06 46.61 34.77
C GLU A 254 -7.13 46.59 35.89
N SER A 255 -7.63 45.43 36.33
CA SER A 255 -8.60 45.34 37.43
C SER A 255 -7.96 45.44 38.83
N GLY A 256 -6.64 45.61 38.91
CA GLY A 256 -5.87 45.64 40.15
C GLY A 256 -5.38 47.03 40.52
N THR A 257 -6.27 48.03 40.67
CA THR A 257 -5.90 49.24 41.42
C THR A 257 -5.91 48.87 42.91
N PRO A 258 -4.75 48.82 43.60
CA PRO A 258 -4.76 48.58 45.04
C PRO A 258 -5.47 49.76 45.74
N PRO A 259 -6.31 49.50 46.75
CA PRO A 259 -7.03 50.56 47.44
C PRO A 259 -6.04 51.56 48.05
N PRO A 260 -6.39 52.87 48.06
CA PRO A 260 -5.48 53.90 48.52
C PRO A 260 -5.15 53.66 50.00
N TYR A 261 -3.85 53.55 50.29
CA TYR A 261 -3.35 53.34 51.64
C TYR A 261 -3.69 54.56 52.51
N LYS A 262 -4.69 54.43 53.39
CA LYS A 262 -4.99 55.43 54.41
C LYS A 262 -3.93 55.33 55.51
N GLY A 263 -2.92 56.19 55.43
CA GLY A 263 -1.98 56.42 56.54
C GLY A 263 -2.73 57.02 57.73
N HIS A 264 -2.89 56.25 58.79
CA HIS A 264 -3.43 56.69 60.07
C HIS A 264 -2.28 56.95 61.06
N TYR A 265 -2.17 58.22 61.51
CA TYR A 265 -1.63 58.76 62.78
C TYR A 265 -0.22 58.32 63.25
N ALA A 266 0.63 59.12 63.90
CA ALA A 266 0.57 60.41 64.58
C ALA A 266 1.97 61.04 64.56
#